data_AF-A0A9D1ARG2-F1
#
_entry.id   AF-A0A9D1ARG2-F1
#
_cell.length_a   1.000
_cell.length_b   1.000
_cell.length_c   1.000
_cell.angle_alpha   90.00
_cell.angle_beta   90.00
_cell.angle_gamma   90.00
#
_symmetry.space_group_name_H-M   'P 1'
#
loop_
_entity.id
_entity.type
_entity.pdbx_description
1 polymer ?
#
loop_
_entity_poly.entity_id
_entity_poly.type
_entity_poly.pdbx_seq_one_letter_code
_entity_poly.pdbx_strand_id
1 'polypeptide(L)'
;MSPLVPRLHPTERVDALRYVAEDQVEAFTLRQRASRVRVARINAFYLRYPCRMGALHRLAVAGIAVSRSAGLSEAYHQIGELLCPVDLDGQPRTEGWRAFVHAFEQGCPGDLREERWLQAHFTDMEQVKAAGWLERFALEEEAHRGDPAWRMLGEHMEVTLGTRLEDGQALAGALALETAIAASLARVARRQLVTGLGLVRTYVRDAIRATLAGGPWVPPHAPSDRALVCCLVRATASAVRIRRVWRLGLARRQRGAEGPGAAWSLSPSLERVLGPRLEQMDPTVHALFSSMDRFTMTASVHLHHRLTTWMAWLATLLVGQGMYEESLEQVPARFRLFRRDDGSLHFVREFWCDEAVRVFDSDFVVRWIDGQPTLLEVFQQLGIAAQMRTEVLDDGGVSMTIVRLFIRGVPVGVGPARVCFETRPHAPGQLQVVGVLELAPRTASVRWVLRRLLRLPERLGEIRYLATDSGPRIA
;
A
#
# COMPACT_ATOMS: atom_id res chain seq x y z
N MET A 1 -23.89 0.59 -49.83
CA MET A 1 -24.89 0.21 -48.81
C MET A 1 -24.50 0.92 -47.52
N SER A 2 -25.30 1.90 -47.05
CA SER A 2 -25.04 2.57 -45.77
C SER A 2 -25.07 1.54 -44.64
N PRO A 3 -24.06 1.49 -43.76
CA PRO A 3 -24.18 0.69 -42.54
C PRO A 3 -25.30 1.32 -41.71
N LEU A 4 -26.34 0.54 -41.43
CA LEU A 4 -27.46 0.92 -40.60
C LEU A 4 -26.92 1.39 -39.23
N VAL A 5 -26.89 2.70 -39.01
CA VAL A 5 -26.71 3.27 -37.68
C VAL A 5 -27.89 2.75 -36.84
N PRO A 6 -27.64 1.96 -35.78
CA PRO A 6 -28.73 1.37 -35.02
C PRO A 6 -29.57 2.49 -34.41
N ARG A 7 -30.84 2.58 -34.84
CA ARG A 7 -31.80 3.59 -34.34
C ARG A 7 -31.74 3.68 -32.81
N LEU A 8 -31.59 4.89 -32.29
CA LEU A 8 -31.56 5.15 -30.85
C LEU A 8 -32.85 4.68 -30.20
N HIS A 9 -32.75 3.97 -29.07
CA HIS A 9 -33.94 3.56 -28.34
C HIS A 9 -34.59 4.81 -27.72
N PRO A 10 -35.94 4.94 -27.70
CA PRO A 10 -36.62 6.12 -27.18
C PRO A 10 -36.21 6.50 -25.75
N THR A 11 -35.95 5.51 -24.90
CA THR A 11 -35.51 5.74 -23.50
C THR A 11 -34.06 6.24 -23.39
N GLU A 12 -33.20 5.96 -24.36
CA GLU A 12 -31.83 6.49 -24.38
C GLU A 12 -31.80 7.94 -24.83
N ARG A 13 -32.68 8.32 -25.78
CA ARG A 13 -32.86 9.73 -26.18
C ARG A 13 -33.32 10.59 -25.01
N VAL A 14 -34.33 10.11 -24.26
CA VAL A 14 -34.84 10.80 -23.06
C VAL A 14 -33.77 10.91 -21.95
N ASP A 15 -32.88 9.92 -21.82
CA ASP A 15 -31.76 10.02 -20.88
C ASP A 15 -30.72 11.05 -21.35
N ALA A 16 -30.31 11.00 -22.62
CA ALA A 16 -29.30 11.88 -23.19
C ALA A 16 -29.68 13.37 -23.16
N LEU A 17 -30.96 13.69 -23.42
CA LEU A 17 -31.49 15.06 -23.38
C LEU A 17 -31.40 15.73 -22.01
N ARG A 18 -31.07 14.99 -20.94
CA ARG A 18 -30.81 15.55 -19.61
C ARG A 18 -29.41 16.13 -19.46
N TYR A 19 -28.50 15.76 -20.35
CA TYR A 19 -27.07 16.06 -20.26
C TYR A 19 -26.59 16.93 -21.41
N VAL A 20 -27.20 16.79 -22.59
CA VAL A 20 -26.77 17.47 -23.81
C VAL A 20 -27.96 18.00 -24.60
N ALA A 21 -27.69 18.97 -25.48
CA ALA A 21 -28.66 19.50 -26.43
C ALA A 21 -29.05 18.44 -27.49
N GLU A 22 -30.18 18.66 -28.15
CA GLU A 22 -30.80 17.71 -29.09
C GLU A 22 -29.86 17.25 -30.22
N ASP A 23 -29.04 18.16 -30.74
CA ASP A 23 -28.08 17.91 -31.81
C ASP A 23 -26.90 17.01 -31.37
N GLN A 24 -26.67 16.89 -30.06
CA GLN A 24 -25.58 16.11 -29.47
C GLN A 24 -26.03 14.74 -28.93
N VAL A 25 -27.34 14.48 -28.90
CA VAL A 25 -27.93 13.28 -28.29
C VAL A 25 -27.35 11.99 -28.89
N GLU A 26 -27.27 11.90 -30.21
CA GLU A 26 -26.79 10.68 -30.87
C GLU A 26 -25.34 10.36 -30.51
N ALA A 27 -24.46 11.35 -30.62
CA ALA A 27 -23.04 11.21 -30.29
C ALA A 27 -22.85 10.86 -28.80
N PHE A 28 -23.60 11.51 -27.92
CA PHE A 28 -23.61 11.20 -26.49
C PHE A 28 -24.01 9.74 -26.22
N THR A 29 -25.13 9.28 -26.81
CA THR A 29 -25.63 7.93 -26.58
C THR A 29 -24.65 6.88 -27.10
N LEU A 30 -24.07 7.07 -28.28
CA LEU A 30 -23.11 6.12 -28.86
C LEU A 30 -21.86 5.97 -27.99
N ARG A 31 -21.27 7.09 -27.56
CA ARG A 31 -20.10 7.05 -26.65
C ARG A 31 -20.45 6.42 -25.31
N GLN A 32 -21.64 6.68 -24.79
CA GLN A 32 -22.09 6.09 -23.53
C GLN A 32 -22.31 4.57 -23.64
N ARG A 33 -22.89 4.08 -24.75
CA ARG A 33 -23.00 2.64 -25.03
C ARG A 33 -21.62 1.99 -25.07
N ALA A 34 -20.69 2.57 -25.82
CA ALA A 34 -19.33 2.08 -25.94
C ALA A 34 -18.61 2.05 -24.57
N SER A 35 -18.80 3.09 -23.73
CA SER A 35 -18.29 3.11 -22.37
C SER A 35 -18.82 1.97 -21.50
N ARG A 36 -20.11 1.61 -21.62
CA ARG A 36 -20.68 0.48 -20.87
C ARG A 36 -20.10 -0.85 -21.32
N VAL A 37 -19.97 -1.06 -22.63
CA VAL A 37 -19.32 -2.27 -23.19
C VAL A 37 -17.87 -2.37 -22.71
N ARG A 38 -17.15 -1.24 -22.64
CA ARG A 38 -15.80 -1.17 -22.08
C ARG A 38 -15.73 -1.63 -20.62
N VAL A 39 -16.72 -1.25 -19.78
CA VAL A 39 -16.81 -1.76 -18.39
C VAL A 39 -16.90 -3.29 -18.38
N ALA A 40 -17.75 -3.88 -19.22
CA ALA A 40 -17.91 -5.34 -19.29
C ALA A 40 -16.59 -6.02 -19.67
N ARG A 41 -15.92 -5.52 -20.72
CA ARG A 41 -14.64 -6.03 -21.21
C ARG A 41 -13.56 -5.97 -20.13
N ILE A 42 -13.39 -4.82 -19.49
CA ILE A 42 -12.41 -4.63 -18.40
C ILE A 42 -12.71 -5.52 -17.20
N ASN A 43 -14.00 -5.66 -16.84
CA ASN A 43 -14.38 -6.55 -15.74
C ASN A 43 -14.06 -8.01 -16.06
N ALA A 44 -14.40 -8.49 -17.26
CA ALA A 44 -14.09 -9.85 -17.69
C ALA A 44 -12.57 -10.10 -17.68
N PHE A 45 -11.78 -9.15 -18.19
CA PHE A 45 -10.33 -9.23 -18.20
C PHE A 45 -9.75 -9.40 -16.79
N TYR A 46 -10.11 -8.54 -15.83
CA TYR A 46 -9.58 -8.61 -14.46
C TYR A 46 -10.24 -9.67 -13.58
N LEU A 47 -11.31 -10.33 -14.04
CA LEU A 47 -11.79 -11.58 -13.43
C LEU A 47 -10.89 -12.75 -13.83
N ARG A 48 -10.42 -12.78 -15.09
CA ARG A 48 -9.51 -13.81 -15.60
C ARG A 48 -8.07 -13.60 -15.16
N TYR A 49 -7.61 -12.36 -15.13
CA TYR A 49 -6.22 -11.97 -14.81
C TYR A 49 -6.18 -10.99 -13.63
N PRO A 50 -6.44 -11.44 -12.39
CA PRO A 50 -6.48 -10.58 -11.22
C PRO A 50 -5.11 -9.97 -10.88
N CYS A 51 -5.10 -8.65 -10.66
CA CYS A 51 -3.96 -7.92 -10.09
C CYS A 51 -4.45 -6.79 -9.18
N ARG A 52 -3.58 -6.23 -8.32
CA ARG A 52 -3.96 -5.14 -7.41
C ARG A 52 -4.41 -3.90 -8.20
N MET A 53 -3.64 -3.50 -9.20
CA MET A 53 -3.95 -2.33 -10.04
C MET A 53 -5.23 -2.50 -10.88
N GLY A 54 -5.66 -3.73 -11.16
CA GLY A 54 -6.93 -4.01 -11.84
C GLY A 54 -8.16 -3.57 -11.05
N ALA A 55 -8.07 -3.45 -9.71
CA ALA A 55 -9.14 -2.85 -8.92
C ALA A 55 -9.32 -1.35 -9.20
N LEU A 56 -8.21 -0.62 -9.40
CA LEU A 56 -8.24 0.80 -9.76
C LEU A 56 -8.82 1.02 -11.15
N HIS A 57 -8.40 0.20 -12.11
CA HIS A 57 -8.89 0.29 -13.47
C HIS A 57 -10.41 0.06 -13.51
N ARG A 58 -10.90 -1.02 -12.87
CA ARG A 58 -12.34 -1.31 -12.73
C ARG A 58 -13.11 -0.18 -12.04
N LEU A 59 -12.54 0.40 -10.99
CA LEU A 59 -13.12 1.53 -10.26
C LEU A 59 -13.26 2.77 -11.15
N ALA A 60 -12.24 3.10 -11.94
CA ALA A 60 -12.25 4.23 -12.85
C ALA A 60 -13.30 4.03 -13.96
N VAL A 61 -13.27 2.90 -14.67
CA VAL A 61 -14.22 2.66 -15.78
C VAL A 61 -15.67 2.56 -15.31
N ALA A 62 -15.94 1.98 -14.14
CA ALA A 62 -17.28 1.98 -13.55
C ALA A 62 -17.76 3.39 -13.20
N GLY A 63 -16.89 4.22 -12.61
CA GLY A 63 -17.19 5.62 -12.32
C GLY A 63 -17.52 6.42 -13.59
N ILE A 64 -16.74 6.26 -14.66
CA ILE A 64 -16.96 6.91 -15.95
C ILE A 64 -18.31 6.52 -16.57
N ALA A 65 -18.67 5.23 -16.53
CA ALA A 65 -19.93 4.77 -17.12
C ALA A 65 -21.17 5.18 -16.28
N VAL A 66 -21.08 5.14 -14.95
CA VAL A 66 -22.16 5.62 -14.07
C VAL A 66 -22.38 7.12 -14.26
N SER A 67 -21.29 7.88 -14.37
CA SER A 67 -21.31 9.34 -14.51
C SER A 67 -21.76 9.89 -15.85
N ARG A 68 -21.91 9.03 -16.86
CA ARG A 68 -22.11 9.44 -18.25
C ARG A 68 -20.99 10.31 -18.82
N SER A 69 -19.82 10.35 -18.16
CA SER A 69 -18.70 11.23 -18.54
C SER A 69 -18.20 10.98 -19.97
N ALA A 70 -18.18 9.72 -20.41
CA ALA A 70 -17.81 9.39 -21.78
C ALA A 70 -18.82 9.93 -22.82
N GLY A 71 -20.08 10.14 -22.45
CA GLY A 71 -21.08 10.76 -23.31
C GLY A 71 -20.79 12.24 -23.57
N LEU A 72 -20.30 12.95 -22.55
CA LEU A 72 -20.10 14.41 -22.56
C LEU A 72 -18.92 14.87 -23.44
N SER A 73 -17.84 14.10 -23.45
CA SER A 73 -16.59 14.48 -24.13
C SER A 73 -16.13 13.40 -25.10
N GLU A 74 -15.86 13.80 -26.34
CA GLU A 74 -15.29 12.92 -27.35
C GLU A 74 -13.85 12.55 -26.98
N ALA A 75 -13.03 13.54 -26.64
CA ALA A 75 -11.65 13.30 -26.23
C ALA A 75 -11.57 12.33 -25.04
N TYR A 76 -12.41 12.54 -24.03
CA TYR A 76 -12.47 11.67 -22.86
C TYR A 76 -12.88 10.23 -23.21
N HIS A 77 -13.83 10.07 -24.13
CA HIS A 77 -14.22 8.76 -24.63
C HIS A 77 -13.05 8.04 -25.33
N GLN A 78 -12.33 8.74 -26.21
CA GLN A 78 -11.19 8.21 -26.97
C GLN A 78 -10.01 7.85 -26.08
N ILE A 79 -9.69 8.70 -25.09
CA ILE A 79 -8.68 8.42 -24.06
C ILE A 79 -8.98 7.06 -23.42
N GLY A 80 -10.21 6.84 -22.99
CA GLY A 80 -10.52 5.58 -22.34
C GLY A 80 -10.58 4.36 -23.29
N GLU A 81 -10.80 4.51 -24.60
CA GLU A 81 -10.62 3.38 -25.54
C GLU A 81 -9.14 3.02 -25.64
N LEU A 82 -8.26 4.01 -25.73
CA LEU A 82 -6.82 3.80 -25.75
C LEU A 82 -6.28 3.22 -24.44
N LEU A 83 -6.89 3.53 -23.29
CA LEU A 83 -6.51 2.93 -22.01
C LEU A 83 -7.14 1.56 -21.76
N CYS A 84 -8.01 1.06 -22.65
CA CYS A 84 -8.60 -0.25 -22.49
C CYS A 84 -7.54 -1.36 -22.72
N PRO A 85 -7.39 -2.32 -21.79
CA PRO A 85 -6.37 -3.36 -21.88
C PRO A 85 -6.67 -4.41 -22.95
N VAL A 86 -7.91 -4.44 -23.42
CA VAL A 86 -8.42 -5.41 -24.38
C VAL A 86 -9.08 -4.76 -25.58
N ASP A 87 -9.05 -5.45 -26.71
CA ASP A 87 -9.73 -5.07 -27.93
C ASP A 87 -11.26 -5.35 -27.87
N LEU A 88 -11.94 -5.33 -29.02
CA LEU A 88 -13.37 -5.60 -29.12
C LEU A 88 -13.71 -7.08 -28.87
N ASP A 89 -12.77 -7.99 -29.15
CA ASP A 89 -12.91 -9.43 -28.98
C ASP A 89 -12.52 -9.89 -27.56
N GLY A 90 -12.08 -8.96 -26.72
CA GLY A 90 -11.64 -9.22 -25.35
C GLY A 90 -10.23 -9.78 -25.24
N GLN A 91 -9.44 -9.74 -26.33
CA GLN A 91 -8.04 -10.14 -26.33
C GLN A 91 -7.14 -8.98 -25.91
N PRO A 92 -5.94 -9.25 -25.36
CA PRO A 92 -5.02 -8.19 -24.93
C PRO A 92 -4.61 -7.31 -26.11
N ARG A 93 -4.91 -5.99 -26.01
CA ARG A 93 -4.86 -5.07 -27.15
C ARG A 93 -3.43 -4.79 -27.66
N THR A 94 -2.48 -4.68 -26.74
CA THR A 94 -1.09 -4.30 -27.06
C THR A 94 -0.10 -5.38 -26.64
N GLU A 95 1.14 -5.28 -27.12
CA GLU A 95 2.22 -6.16 -26.69
C GLU A 95 2.46 -6.09 -25.17
N GLY A 96 2.34 -4.91 -24.57
CA GLY A 96 2.44 -4.75 -23.11
C GLY A 96 1.36 -5.55 -22.37
N TRP A 97 0.10 -5.48 -22.81
CA TRP A 97 -0.98 -6.26 -22.21
C TRP A 97 -0.84 -7.76 -22.47
N ARG A 98 -0.31 -8.17 -23.63
CA ARG A 98 0.07 -9.57 -23.90
C ARG A 98 1.17 -10.05 -22.96
N ALA A 99 2.19 -9.24 -22.69
CA ALA A 99 3.26 -9.56 -21.75
C ALA A 99 2.75 -9.70 -20.31
N PHE A 100 1.81 -8.84 -19.88
CA PHE A 100 1.13 -8.98 -18.59
C PHE A 100 0.36 -10.31 -18.48
N VAL A 101 -0.43 -10.66 -19.50
CA VAL A 101 -1.17 -11.92 -19.54
C VAL A 101 -0.22 -13.11 -19.53
N HIS A 102 0.85 -13.07 -20.31
CA HIS A 102 1.84 -14.14 -20.35
C HIS A 102 2.52 -14.36 -19.00
N ALA A 103 2.92 -13.28 -18.32
CA ALA A 103 3.47 -13.35 -16.96
C ALA A 103 2.46 -13.94 -15.96
N PHE A 104 1.16 -13.72 -16.16
CA PHE A 104 0.13 -14.35 -15.35
C PHE A 104 0.02 -15.85 -15.62
N GLU A 105 -0.01 -16.25 -16.89
CA GLU A 105 -0.15 -17.65 -17.33
C GLU A 105 1.08 -18.49 -16.96
N GLN A 106 2.26 -17.88 -16.86
CA GLN A 106 3.49 -18.52 -16.37
C GLN A 106 3.60 -18.61 -14.85
N GLY A 107 2.62 -18.09 -14.10
CA GLY A 107 2.65 -18.13 -12.63
C GLY A 107 3.74 -17.24 -12.01
N CYS A 108 4.17 -16.18 -12.70
CA CYS A 108 5.21 -15.29 -12.20
C CYS A 108 4.83 -14.61 -10.86
N PRO A 109 5.83 -14.18 -10.06
CA PRO A 109 5.59 -13.44 -8.82
C PRO A 109 4.63 -12.25 -9.00
N GLY A 110 3.86 -11.93 -7.95
CA GLY A 110 2.87 -10.85 -7.98
C GLY A 110 3.45 -9.50 -8.42
N ASP A 111 4.62 -9.14 -7.89
CA ASP A 111 5.22 -7.83 -8.15
C ASP A 111 5.70 -7.71 -9.61
N LEU A 112 6.26 -8.79 -10.21
CA LEU A 112 6.63 -8.81 -11.63
C LEU A 112 5.40 -8.67 -12.54
N ARG A 113 4.27 -9.29 -12.18
CA ARG A 113 3.01 -9.11 -12.92
C ARG A 113 2.51 -7.67 -12.81
N GLU A 114 2.65 -7.05 -11.66
CA GLU A 114 2.27 -5.64 -11.44
C GLU A 114 3.16 -4.67 -12.20
N GLU A 115 4.45 -4.96 -12.33
CA GLU A 115 5.38 -4.20 -13.15
C GLU A 115 4.98 -4.24 -14.64
N ARG A 116 4.66 -5.43 -15.16
CA ARG A 116 4.17 -5.58 -16.55
C ARG A 116 2.85 -4.85 -16.78
N TRP A 117 1.94 -4.87 -15.81
CA TRP A 117 0.71 -4.09 -15.85
C TRP A 117 1.01 -2.59 -15.94
N LEU A 118 1.92 -2.09 -15.10
CA LEU A 118 2.31 -0.68 -15.04
C LEU A 118 2.96 -0.24 -16.36
N GLN A 119 3.83 -1.06 -16.92
CA GLN A 119 4.50 -0.81 -18.20
C GLN A 119 3.51 -0.73 -19.36
N ALA A 120 2.54 -1.66 -19.42
CA ALA A 120 1.48 -1.64 -20.42
C ALA A 120 0.63 -0.37 -20.31
N HIS A 121 0.20 -0.03 -19.09
CA HIS A 121 -0.62 1.16 -18.85
C HIS A 121 0.11 2.46 -19.15
N PHE A 122 1.40 2.57 -18.78
CA PHE A 122 2.23 3.73 -19.09
C PHE A 122 2.39 3.93 -20.60
N THR A 123 2.62 2.83 -21.35
CA THR A 123 2.71 2.87 -22.82
C THR A 123 1.40 3.37 -23.45
N ASP A 124 0.25 2.94 -22.94
CA ASP A 124 -1.04 3.43 -23.42
C ASP A 124 -1.23 4.93 -23.12
N MET A 125 -0.77 5.41 -21.97
CA MET A 125 -0.77 6.84 -21.64
C MET A 125 0.14 7.68 -22.57
N GLU A 126 1.27 7.13 -23.00
CA GLU A 126 2.12 7.77 -24.02
C GLU A 126 1.40 7.82 -25.38
N GLN A 127 0.69 6.76 -25.77
CA GLN A 127 -0.12 6.76 -27.00
C GLN A 127 -1.24 7.80 -26.95
N VAL A 128 -1.92 7.94 -25.80
CA VAL A 128 -2.94 8.98 -25.59
C VAL A 128 -2.37 10.38 -25.81
N LYS A 129 -1.17 10.66 -25.28
CA LYS A 129 -0.49 11.93 -25.49
C LYS A 129 -0.06 12.12 -26.95
N ALA A 130 0.56 11.11 -27.56
CA ALA A 130 1.00 11.18 -28.94
C ALA A 130 -0.15 11.43 -29.92
N ALA A 131 -1.34 10.95 -29.60
CA ALA A 131 -2.55 11.16 -30.40
C ALA A 131 -3.24 12.52 -30.17
N GLY A 132 -2.71 13.38 -29.28
CA GLY A 132 -3.23 14.73 -29.03
C GLY A 132 -4.54 14.79 -28.25
N TRP A 133 -4.98 13.68 -27.63
CA TRP A 133 -6.28 13.62 -26.96
C TRP A 133 -6.31 14.40 -25.64
N LEU A 134 -5.16 14.59 -24.99
CA LEU A 134 -5.07 15.36 -23.75
C LEU A 134 -5.28 16.86 -24.03
N GLU A 135 -4.63 17.36 -25.08
CA GLU A 135 -4.75 18.73 -25.55
C GLU A 135 -6.18 19.02 -26.03
N ARG A 136 -6.78 18.07 -26.76
CA ARG A 136 -8.18 18.18 -27.18
C ARG A 136 -9.14 18.19 -26.00
N PHE A 137 -8.93 17.35 -24.99
CA PHE A 137 -9.74 17.37 -23.78
C PHE A 137 -9.62 18.71 -23.03
N ALA A 138 -8.42 19.28 -22.93
CA ALA A 138 -8.22 20.58 -22.29
C ALA A 138 -8.96 21.72 -23.04
N LEU A 139 -9.01 21.67 -24.37
CA LEU A 139 -9.80 22.62 -25.17
C LEU A 139 -11.31 22.44 -24.93
N GLU A 140 -11.79 21.20 -24.88
CA GLU A 140 -13.19 20.90 -24.58
C GLU A 140 -13.58 21.35 -23.16
N GLU A 141 -12.73 21.13 -22.17
CA GLU A 141 -12.94 21.58 -20.78
C GLU A 141 -13.01 23.10 -20.67
N GLU A 142 -12.07 23.79 -21.33
CA GLU A 142 -12.02 25.26 -21.37
C GLU A 142 -13.28 25.87 -22.01
N ALA A 143 -13.78 25.26 -23.09
CA ALA A 143 -15.01 25.69 -23.75
C ALA A 143 -16.26 25.56 -22.86
N HIS A 144 -16.21 24.70 -21.84
CA HIS A 144 -17.31 24.47 -20.89
C HIS A 144 -16.97 24.98 -19.48
N ARG A 145 -16.08 25.97 -19.39
CA ARG A 145 -15.66 26.58 -18.12
C ARG A 145 -16.88 27.07 -17.33
N GLY A 146 -17.08 26.46 -16.16
CA GLY A 146 -18.18 26.78 -15.25
C GLY A 146 -19.23 25.69 -15.13
N ASP A 147 -19.28 24.73 -16.05
CA ASP A 147 -20.15 23.56 -15.94
C ASP A 147 -19.62 22.61 -14.83
N PRO A 148 -20.41 22.31 -13.79
CA PRO A 148 -20.03 21.38 -12.73
C PRO A 148 -19.67 19.97 -13.23
N ALA A 149 -20.29 19.50 -14.32
CA ALA A 149 -19.97 18.22 -14.93
C ALA A 149 -18.57 18.23 -15.55
N TRP A 150 -18.23 19.29 -16.29
CA TRP A 150 -16.91 19.42 -16.91
C TRP A 150 -15.77 19.61 -15.90
N ARG A 151 -15.99 20.39 -14.84
CA ARG A 151 -15.03 20.50 -13.72
C ARG A 151 -14.69 19.14 -13.13
N MET A 152 -15.69 18.29 -12.99
CA MET A 152 -15.54 16.93 -12.46
C MET A 152 -14.79 16.00 -13.43
N LEU A 153 -15.01 16.14 -14.75
CA LEU A 153 -14.22 15.43 -15.76
C LEU A 153 -12.75 15.87 -15.72
N GLY A 154 -12.49 17.18 -15.56
CA GLY A 154 -11.16 17.77 -15.38
C GLY A 154 -10.42 17.19 -14.18
N GLU A 155 -11.04 17.23 -13.00
CA GLU A 155 -10.49 16.62 -11.78
C GLU A 155 -10.18 15.12 -11.96
N HIS A 156 -11.04 14.38 -12.69
CA HIS A 156 -10.77 12.98 -12.99
C HIS A 156 -9.57 12.81 -13.92
N MET A 157 -9.43 13.68 -14.92
CA MET A 157 -8.32 13.65 -15.86
C MET A 157 -7.00 13.99 -15.19
N GLU A 158 -6.95 15.03 -14.33
CA GLU A 158 -5.77 15.37 -13.54
C GLU A 158 -5.29 14.21 -12.67
N VAL A 159 -6.22 13.47 -12.05
CA VAL A 159 -5.89 12.28 -11.26
C VAL A 159 -5.32 11.16 -12.14
N THR A 160 -5.90 10.94 -13.31
CA THR A 160 -5.47 9.89 -14.27
C THR A 160 -4.12 10.22 -14.92
N LEU A 161 -3.85 11.51 -15.15
CA LEU A 161 -2.57 12.00 -15.68
C LEU A 161 -1.48 12.08 -14.63
N GLY A 162 -1.87 12.43 -13.40
CA GLY A 162 -0.92 12.61 -12.32
C GLY A 162 -0.14 11.33 -12.01
N THR A 163 -0.77 10.16 -12.11
CA THR A 163 -0.13 8.86 -11.82
C THR A 163 1.03 8.54 -12.75
N ARG A 164 1.01 9.06 -13.98
CA ARG A 164 2.04 8.83 -15.02
C ARG A 164 3.46 9.20 -14.60
N LEU A 165 3.63 10.31 -13.87
CA LEU A 165 4.97 10.75 -13.42
C LEU A 165 5.60 9.73 -12.46
N GLU A 166 4.79 9.16 -11.56
CA GLU A 166 5.26 8.18 -10.58
C GLU A 166 5.41 6.80 -11.20
N ASP A 167 4.51 6.44 -12.12
CA ASP A 167 4.60 5.19 -12.89
C ASP A 167 5.90 5.18 -13.74
N GLY A 168 6.25 6.29 -14.40
CA GLY A 168 7.50 6.43 -15.15
C GLY A 168 8.75 6.36 -14.26
N GLN A 169 8.72 6.98 -13.08
CA GLN A 169 9.81 6.86 -12.10
C GLN A 169 9.98 5.44 -11.57
N ALA A 170 8.88 4.69 -11.39
CA ALA A 170 8.95 3.31 -10.95
C ALA A 170 9.50 2.37 -12.03
N LEU A 171 9.10 2.54 -13.29
CA LEU A 171 9.66 1.77 -14.40
C LEU A 171 11.16 2.07 -14.64
N ALA A 172 11.61 3.28 -14.31
CA ALA A 172 13.02 3.64 -14.35
C ALA A 172 13.82 3.15 -13.13
N GLY A 173 13.18 2.46 -12.17
CA GLY A 173 13.80 2.03 -10.91
C GLY A 173 14.11 3.15 -9.92
N ALA A 174 13.74 4.39 -10.22
CA ALA A 174 13.93 5.57 -9.36
C ALA A 174 12.89 5.66 -8.23
N LEU A 175 11.82 4.86 -8.31
CA LEU A 175 10.75 4.77 -7.33
C LEU A 175 10.39 3.30 -7.12
N ALA A 176 10.18 2.84 -5.89
CA ALA A 176 9.71 1.47 -5.68
C ALA A 176 8.33 1.28 -6.33
N LEU A 177 8.10 0.13 -6.97
CA LEU A 177 6.86 -0.18 -7.67
C LEU A 177 5.62 0.00 -6.76
N GLU A 178 5.72 -0.47 -5.51
CA GLU A 178 4.63 -0.33 -4.55
C GLU A 178 4.36 1.11 -4.19
N THR A 179 5.34 2.01 -4.29
CA THR A 179 5.18 3.45 -4.09
C THR A 179 4.42 4.10 -5.24
N ALA A 180 4.68 3.73 -6.48
CA ALA A 180 3.88 4.22 -7.62
C ALA A 180 2.44 3.71 -7.52
N ILE A 181 2.27 2.40 -7.28
CA ILE A 181 0.97 1.76 -7.01
C ILE A 181 0.24 2.50 -5.89
N ALA A 182 0.94 2.75 -4.79
CA ALA A 182 0.46 3.51 -3.64
C ALA A 182 -0.08 4.88 -4.08
N ALA A 183 0.77 5.74 -4.63
CA ALA A 183 0.39 7.10 -4.87
C ALA A 183 -0.71 7.22 -5.94
N SER A 184 -0.74 6.31 -6.92
CA SER A 184 -1.87 6.09 -7.84
C SER A 184 -3.17 5.74 -7.11
N LEU A 185 -3.12 4.86 -6.11
CA LEU A 185 -4.27 4.53 -5.27
C LEU A 185 -4.73 5.70 -4.39
N ALA A 186 -3.82 6.47 -3.81
CA ALA A 186 -4.19 7.60 -2.95
C ALA A 186 -4.87 8.71 -3.74
N ARG A 187 -4.41 9.00 -4.96
CA ARG A 187 -5.06 9.98 -5.82
C ARG A 187 -6.43 9.51 -6.25
N VAL A 188 -6.58 8.22 -6.61
CA VAL A 188 -7.89 7.64 -6.94
C VAL A 188 -8.82 7.54 -5.71
N ALA A 189 -8.31 7.28 -4.50
CA ALA A 189 -9.11 7.26 -3.28
C ALA A 189 -9.51 8.67 -2.83
N ARG A 190 -8.61 9.66 -2.92
CA ARG A 190 -8.92 11.08 -2.72
C ARG A 190 -9.96 11.55 -3.73
N ARG A 191 -9.85 11.13 -5.00
CA ARG A 191 -10.90 11.31 -6.03
C ARG A 191 -12.24 10.73 -5.60
N GLN A 192 -12.28 9.49 -5.08
CA GLN A 192 -13.53 8.87 -4.59
C GLN A 192 -14.07 9.49 -3.27
N LEU A 193 -13.30 10.32 -2.57
CA LEU A 193 -13.77 11.01 -1.37
C LEU A 193 -14.16 12.45 -1.67
N VAL A 194 -13.35 13.20 -2.41
CA VAL A 194 -13.53 14.62 -2.71
C VAL A 194 -14.51 14.79 -3.87
N THR A 195 -14.16 14.29 -5.06
CA THR A 195 -15.05 14.27 -6.22
C THR A 195 -16.21 13.31 -5.93
N GLY A 196 -15.93 12.17 -5.30
CA GLY A 196 -16.88 11.12 -4.92
C GLY A 196 -18.05 11.57 -4.05
N LEU A 197 -17.93 12.58 -3.18
CA LEU A 197 -19.07 13.09 -2.40
C LEU A 197 -20.00 13.98 -3.23
N GLY A 198 -19.46 14.77 -4.17
CA GLY A 198 -20.25 15.53 -5.15
C GLY A 198 -20.91 14.60 -6.17
N LEU A 199 -20.13 13.65 -6.68
CA LEU A 199 -20.54 12.49 -7.46
C LEU A 199 -21.65 11.71 -6.76
N VAL A 200 -21.52 11.32 -5.49
CA VAL A 200 -22.53 10.58 -4.72
C VAL A 200 -23.82 11.37 -4.55
N ARG A 201 -23.82 12.70 -4.46
CA ARG A 201 -25.08 13.46 -4.43
C ARG A 201 -25.83 13.39 -5.76
N THR A 202 -25.14 13.52 -6.88
CA THR A 202 -25.72 13.40 -8.23
C THR A 202 -26.03 11.94 -8.57
N TYR A 203 -25.18 11.00 -8.15
CA TYR A 203 -25.28 9.56 -8.37
C TYR A 203 -26.19 8.83 -7.42
N VAL A 204 -26.41 9.27 -6.19
CA VAL A 204 -27.46 8.70 -5.33
C VAL A 204 -28.80 9.00 -5.97
N ARG A 205 -28.99 10.19 -6.54
CA ARG A 205 -30.21 10.53 -7.27
C ARG A 205 -30.41 9.65 -8.52
N ASP A 206 -29.37 9.46 -9.34
CA ASP A 206 -29.48 8.63 -10.55
C ASP A 206 -29.41 7.11 -10.27
N ALA A 207 -28.71 6.68 -9.22
CA ALA A 207 -28.66 5.29 -8.77
C ALA A 207 -29.95 4.86 -8.06
N ILE A 208 -30.55 5.73 -7.22
CA ILE A 208 -31.91 5.51 -6.66
C ILE A 208 -32.93 5.44 -7.80
N ARG A 209 -32.78 6.27 -8.84
CA ARG A 209 -33.66 6.21 -10.01
C ARG A 209 -33.47 4.93 -10.81
N ALA A 210 -32.23 4.53 -11.07
CA ALA A 210 -31.90 3.28 -11.76
C ALA A 210 -32.34 2.03 -10.98
N THR A 211 -32.42 2.10 -9.65
CA THR A 211 -32.99 1.04 -8.83
C THR A 211 -34.52 1.08 -8.78
N LEU A 212 -35.17 2.25 -8.80
CA LEU A 212 -36.63 2.34 -8.64
C LEU A 212 -37.45 2.36 -9.94
N ALA A 213 -36.93 2.92 -11.04
CA ALA A 213 -37.73 3.23 -12.25
C ALA A 213 -37.43 2.36 -13.49
N GLY A 214 -36.44 1.46 -13.42
CA GLY A 214 -35.89 0.82 -14.61
C GLY A 214 -34.98 1.80 -15.38
N GLY A 215 -33.77 1.36 -15.72
CA GLY A 215 -32.81 2.18 -16.47
C GLY A 215 -33.21 2.34 -17.95
N PRO A 216 -32.54 3.25 -18.69
CA PRO A 216 -32.65 3.28 -20.14
C PRO A 216 -32.29 1.91 -20.75
N TRP A 217 -32.72 1.68 -22.00
CA TRP A 217 -32.34 0.47 -22.72
C TRP A 217 -30.82 0.31 -22.74
N VAL A 218 -30.35 -0.92 -22.62
CA VAL A 218 -28.93 -1.25 -22.51
C VAL A 218 -28.59 -2.26 -23.60
N PRO A 219 -27.46 -2.10 -24.33
CA PRO A 219 -27.02 -3.07 -25.31
C PRO A 219 -26.90 -4.49 -24.73
N PRO A 220 -27.16 -5.54 -25.51
CA PRO A 220 -26.78 -6.91 -25.15
C PRO A 220 -25.29 -6.92 -24.76
N HIS A 221 -24.94 -7.54 -23.63
CA HIS A 221 -23.58 -7.59 -23.05
C HIS A 221 -23.08 -6.32 -22.33
N ALA A 222 -23.82 -5.21 -22.35
CA ALA A 222 -23.50 -4.05 -21.52
C ALA A 222 -24.15 -4.17 -20.13
N PRO A 223 -23.45 -3.77 -19.05
CA PRO A 223 -24.01 -3.81 -17.70
C PRO A 223 -25.16 -2.80 -17.56
N SER A 224 -26.21 -3.24 -16.86
CA SER A 224 -27.28 -2.34 -16.39
C SER A 224 -26.74 -1.33 -15.39
N ASP A 225 -27.47 -0.24 -15.16
CA ASP A 225 -27.05 0.78 -14.18
C ASP A 225 -26.89 0.19 -12.77
N ARG A 226 -27.76 -0.77 -12.38
CA ARG A 226 -27.62 -1.51 -11.13
C ARG A 226 -26.32 -2.32 -11.08
N ALA A 227 -25.98 -3.01 -12.18
CA ALA A 227 -24.75 -3.77 -12.28
C ALA A 227 -23.51 -2.86 -12.22
N LEU A 228 -23.55 -1.66 -12.84
CA LEU A 228 -22.50 -0.66 -12.76
C LEU A 228 -22.28 -0.14 -11.34
N VAL A 229 -23.35 0.17 -10.61
CA VAL A 229 -23.28 0.58 -9.20
C VAL A 229 -22.69 -0.54 -8.33
N CYS A 230 -23.13 -1.78 -8.51
CA CYS A 230 -22.55 -2.92 -7.81
C CYS A 230 -21.05 -3.10 -8.14
N CYS A 231 -20.65 -2.92 -9.40
CA CYS A 231 -19.24 -2.94 -9.79
C CYS A 231 -18.45 -1.84 -9.11
N LEU A 232 -19.01 -0.62 -9.06
CA LEU A 232 -18.40 0.52 -8.38
C LEU A 232 -18.20 0.23 -6.88
N VAL A 233 -19.23 -0.25 -6.19
CA VAL A 233 -19.15 -0.59 -4.74
C VAL A 233 -18.10 -1.67 -4.49
N ARG A 234 -18.10 -2.75 -5.28
CA ARG A 234 -17.11 -3.84 -5.17
C ARG A 234 -15.70 -3.37 -5.46
N ALA A 235 -15.51 -2.54 -6.48
CA ALA A 235 -14.23 -1.98 -6.84
C ALA A 235 -13.73 -1.00 -5.75
N THR A 236 -14.62 -0.20 -5.16
CA THR A 236 -14.29 0.68 -4.02
C THR A 236 -13.87 -0.14 -2.80
N ALA A 237 -14.63 -1.17 -2.42
CA ALA A 237 -14.27 -2.05 -1.31
C ALA A 237 -12.91 -2.75 -1.55
N SER A 238 -12.64 -3.15 -2.79
CA SER A 238 -11.37 -3.75 -3.20
C SER A 238 -10.23 -2.73 -3.13
N ALA A 239 -10.42 -1.51 -3.65
CA ALA A 239 -9.43 -0.43 -3.61
C ALA A 239 -9.09 0.00 -2.18
N VAL A 240 -10.05 0.00 -1.25
CA VAL A 240 -9.81 0.25 0.17
C VAL A 240 -8.88 -0.80 0.79
N ARG A 241 -8.95 -2.08 0.38
CA ARG A 241 -7.99 -3.10 0.83
C ARG A 241 -6.57 -2.80 0.35
N ILE A 242 -6.42 -2.17 -0.81
CA ILE A 242 -5.12 -1.79 -1.38
C ILE A 242 -4.57 -0.51 -0.70
N ARG A 243 -5.36 0.22 0.10
CA ARG A 243 -4.86 1.25 1.03
C ARG A 243 -3.79 0.71 2.00
N ARG A 244 -3.81 -0.61 2.28
CA ARG A 244 -2.77 -1.28 3.07
C ARG A 244 -1.44 -1.38 2.30
N VAL A 245 -1.50 -1.70 0.99
CA VAL A 245 -0.35 -1.66 0.06
C VAL A 245 0.14 -0.23 -0.15
N TRP A 246 -0.78 0.75 -0.16
CA TRP A 246 -0.43 2.18 -0.18
C TRP A 246 0.45 2.61 0.99
N ARG A 247 0.10 2.20 2.22
CA ARG A 247 0.92 2.47 3.41
C ARG A 247 2.29 1.82 3.31
N LEU A 248 2.35 0.56 2.84
CA LEU A 248 3.60 -0.17 2.62
C LEU A 248 4.48 0.47 1.54
N GLY A 249 3.89 0.96 0.44
CA GLY A 249 4.58 1.66 -0.63
C GLY A 249 5.09 3.05 -0.22
N LEU A 250 4.35 3.79 0.63
CA LEU A 250 4.84 5.04 1.20
C LEU A 250 6.01 4.83 2.17
N ALA A 251 6.00 3.76 2.96
CA ALA A 251 7.19 3.36 3.73
C ALA A 251 8.37 3.05 2.83
N ARG A 252 8.18 2.32 1.71
CA ARG A 252 9.22 2.03 0.71
C ARG A 252 9.85 3.28 0.09
N ARG A 253 9.04 4.31 -0.24
CA ARG A 253 9.51 5.63 -0.72
C ARG A 253 10.40 6.35 0.28
N GLN A 254 10.08 6.16 1.55
CA GLN A 254 10.67 6.87 2.68
C GLN A 254 11.92 6.18 3.24
N ARG A 255 12.31 5.01 2.71
CA ARG A 255 13.47 4.24 3.17
C ARG A 255 14.80 4.93 2.89
N GLY A 256 14.86 5.91 1.99
CA GLY A 256 16.14 6.42 1.50
C GLY A 256 16.82 5.43 0.56
N ALA A 257 18.00 5.78 0.05
CA ALA A 257 18.70 4.97 -0.95
C ALA A 257 19.51 3.82 -0.32
N GLU A 258 19.37 2.61 -0.86
CA GLU A 258 20.42 1.60 -0.73
C GLU A 258 21.55 1.96 -1.69
N GLY A 259 22.57 2.63 -1.15
CA GLY A 259 23.82 2.82 -1.88
C GLY A 259 24.68 1.56 -1.78
N PRO A 260 25.24 1.05 -2.90
CA PRO A 260 26.28 0.04 -2.82
C PRO A 260 27.46 0.59 -2.00
N GLY A 261 27.89 -0.15 -0.97
CA GLY A 261 29.00 0.22 -0.09
C GLY A 261 28.65 1.08 1.14
N ALA A 262 27.37 1.36 1.39
CA ALA A 262 26.97 2.16 2.55
C ALA A 262 26.70 1.28 3.79
N ALA A 263 27.76 0.93 4.52
CA ALA A 263 27.64 0.31 5.84
C ALA A 263 27.08 1.34 6.83
N TRP A 264 25.76 1.35 7.01
CA TRP A 264 25.08 2.27 7.92
C TRP A 264 24.99 1.69 9.34
N SER A 265 25.19 2.53 10.34
CA SER A 265 25.42 2.15 11.74
C SER A 265 24.41 2.80 12.69
N LEU A 266 23.89 2.04 13.66
CA LEU A 266 23.14 2.54 14.82
C LEU A 266 24.08 3.11 15.91
N SER A 267 25.39 2.84 15.84
CA SER A 267 26.39 3.24 16.82
C SER A 267 26.39 4.74 17.14
N PRO A 268 26.26 5.68 16.17
CA PRO A 268 26.16 7.10 16.51
C PRO A 268 24.92 7.46 17.36
N SER A 269 23.81 6.75 17.16
CA SER A 269 22.60 6.92 17.98
C SER A 269 22.81 6.34 19.38
N LEU A 270 23.50 5.21 19.50
CA LEU A 270 23.85 4.62 20.78
C LEU A 270 24.87 5.46 21.54
N GLU A 271 25.87 6.01 20.86
CA GLU A 271 26.87 6.90 21.46
C GLU A 271 26.21 8.13 22.08
N ARG A 272 25.23 8.75 21.41
CA ARG A 272 24.47 9.88 21.97
C ARG A 272 23.67 9.50 23.22
N VAL A 273 23.20 8.26 23.32
CA VAL A 273 22.32 7.80 24.42
C VAL A 273 23.10 7.21 25.59
N LEU A 274 24.16 6.44 25.31
CA LEU A 274 24.98 5.75 26.29
C LEU A 274 26.19 6.59 26.73
N GLY A 275 26.66 7.51 25.87
CA GLY A 275 27.83 8.35 26.13
C GLY A 275 29.07 7.50 26.46
N PRO A 276 29.81 7.84 27.54
CA PRO A 276 31.01 7.11 27.95
C PRO A 276 30.78 5.63 28.26
N ARG A 277 29.54 5.20 28.56
CA ARG A 277 29.24 3.80 28.85
C ARG A 277 29.38 2.91 27.63
N LEU A 278 29.40 3.46 26.41
CA LEU A 278 29.61 2.69 25.19
C LEU A 278 30.95 1.93 25.20
N GLU A 279 31.97 2.45 25.88
CA GLU A 279 33.29 1.80 26.03
C GLU A 279 33.24 0.49 26.83
N GLN A 280 32.18 0.28 27.61
CA GLN A 280 31.98 -0.93 28.41
C GLN A 280 31.35 -2.07 27.61
N MET A 281 30.97 -1.80 26.36
CA MET A 281 30.26 -2.74 25.50
C MET A 281 31.23 -3.71 24.82
N ASP A 282 30.83 -4.97 24.70
CA ASP A 282 31.64 -5.99 24.01
C ASP A 282 31.88 -5.57 22.54
N PRO A 283 33.11 -5.72 22.02
CA PRO A 283 33.44 -5.31 20.65
C PRO A 283 32.57 -5.97 19.58
N THR A 284 32.12 -7.20 19.80
CA THR A 284 31.25 -7.93 18.88
C THR A 284 29.84 -7.33 18.90
N VAL A 285 29.32 -6.99 20.08
CA VAL A 285 28.04 -6.27 20.23
C VAL A 285 28.12 -4.91 19.54
N HIS A 286 29.23 -4.19 19.72
CA HIS A 286 29.48 -2.92 19.02
C HIS A 286 29.56 -3.12 17.49
N ALA A 287 30.19 -4.19 17.01
CA ALA A 287 30.26 -4.50 15.59
C ALA A 287 28.87 -4.74 14.98
N LEU A 288 27.96 -5.41 15.69
CA LEU A 288 26.59 -5.63 15.22
C LEU A 288 25.85 -4.31 14.97
N PHE A 289 25.88 -3.39 15.94
CA PHE A 289 25.23 -2.08 15.77
C PHE A 289 25.98 -1.18 14.78
N SER A 290 27.23 -1.49 14.48
CA SER A 290 28.04 -0.77 13.49
C SER A 290 27.77 -1.22 12.05
N SER A 291 27.52 -2.51 11.83
CA SER A 291 27.34 -3.09 10.49
C SER A 291 26.50 -4.37 10.62
N MET A 292 25.18 -4.21 10.67
CA MET A 292 24.26 -5.36 10.83
C MET A 292 24.28 -6.32 9.64
N ASP A 293 24.66 -5.83 8.46
CA ASP A 293 24.80 -6.58 7.20
C ASP A 293 25.97 -7.56 7.17
N ARG A 294 26.95 -7.39 8.07
CA ARG A 294 28.07 -8.34 8.29
C ARG A 294 27.62 -9.65 8.94
N PHE A 295 26.45 -9.66 9.57
CA PHE A 295 25.97 -10.80 10.32
C PHE A 295 24.91 -11.58 9.53
N THR A 296 25.07 -12.91 9.49
CA THR A 296 23.99 -13.81 9.11
C THR A 296 23.13 -14.07 10.33
N MET A 297 21.80 -14.00 10.18
CA MET A 297 20.87 -14.13 11.29
C MET A 297 19.91 -15.30 11.07
N THR A 298 19.72 -16.07 12.12
CA THR A 298 18.59 -17.00 12.25
C THR A 298 17.71 -16.54 13.39
N ALA A 299 16.40 -16.64 13.22
CA ALA A 299 15.42 -16.25 14.23
C ALA A 299 14.58 -17.45 14.68
N SER A 300 14.23 -17.47 15.95
CA SER A 300 13.20 -18.33 16.51
C SER A 300 12.17 -17.47 17.23
N VAL A 301 10.88 -17.76 17.06
CA VAL A 301 9.78 -17.05 17.70
C VAL A 301 8.86 -18.03 18.38
N HIS A 302 8.49 -17.74 19.63
CA HIS A 302 7.56 -18.54 20.39
C HIS A 302 6.51 -17.64 21.04
N LEU A 303 5.23 -17.94 20.80
CA LEU A 303 4.11 -17.31 21.50
C LEU A 303 3.55 -18.32 22.51
N HIS A 304 3.57 -17.96 23.79
CA HIS A 304 3.30 -18.93 24.87
C HIS A 304 1.81 -19.09 25.22
N HIS A 305 0.90 -18.44 24.50
CA HIS A 305 -0.53 -18.48 24.80
C HIS A 305 -1.41 -18.23 23.57
N ARG A 306 -2.52 -18.97 23.42
CA ARG A 306 -3.43 -18.80 22.27
C ARG A 306 -3.98 -17.38 22.09
N LEU A 307 -4.25 -16.68 23.20
CA LEU A 307 -4.69 -15.28 23.14
C LEU A 307 -3.58 -14.37 22.57
N THR A 308 -2.31 -14.64 22.87
CA THR A 308 -1.20 -13.84 22.32
C THR A 308 -1.03 -14.13 20.84
N THR A 309 -1.15 -15.39 20.41
CA THR A 309 -1.21 -15.79 18.99
C THR A 309 -2.36 -15.10 18.25
N TRP A 310 -3.57 -15.11 18.82
CA TRP A 310 -4.74 -14.47 18.22
C TRP A 310 -4.60 -12.94 18.14
N MET A 311 -4.08 -12.30 19.19
CA MET A 311 -3.81 -10.86 19.18
C MET A 311 -2.70 -10.50 18.18
N ALA A 312 -1.66 -11.31 18.06
CA ALA A 312 -0.57 -11.12 17.11
C ALA A 312 -1.06 -11.30 15.66
N TRP A 313 -1.94 -12.27 15.41
CA TRP A 313 -2.63 -12.45 14.14
C TRP A 313 -3.49 -11.24 13.79
N LEU A 314 -4.33 -10.78 14.73
CA LEU A 314 -5.17 -9.61 14.54
C LEU A 314 -4.32 -8.35 14.30
N ALA A 315 -3.27 -8.13 15.08
CA ALA A 315 -2.34 -7.03 14.89
C ALA A 315 -1.68 -7.11 13.50
N THR A 316 -1.21 -8.28 13.08
CA THR A 316 -0.59 -8.49 11.76
C THR A 316 -1.58 -8.18 10.64
N LEU A 317 -2.85 -8.59 10.77
CA LEU A 317 -3.91 -8.26 9.82
C LEU A 317 -4.23 -6.77 9.76
N LEU A 318 -4.26 -6.09 10.90
CA LEU A 318 -4.59 -4.66 10.97
C LEU A 318 -3.42 -3.77 10.52
N VAL A 319 -2.20 -4.15 10.88
CA VAL A 319 -0.97 -3.37 10.66
C VAL A 319 -0.34 -3.69 9.31
N GLY A 320 -0.41 -4.93 8.84
CA GLY A 320 0.36 -5.37 7.66
C GLY A 320 1.77 -5.83 7.97
N GLN A 321 2.16 -5.80 9.24
CA GLN A 321 3.48 -6.18 9.75
C GLN A 321 3.26 -6.95 11.04
N GLY A 322 4.10 -7.94 11.29
CA GLY A 322 3.95 -8.80 12.44
C GLY A 322 4.21 -10.26 12.11
N MET A 323 4.22 -11.04 13.18
CA MET A 323 4.28 -12.49 13.15
C MET A 323 3.14 -13.00 14.01
N TYR A 324 2.55 -14.11 13.59
CA TYR A 324 1.43 -14.73 14.31
C TYR A 324 1.55 -16.25 14.37
N GLU A 325 2.62 -16.79 13.79
CA GLU A 325 3.00 -18.17 13.88
C GLU A 325 3.26 -18.52 15.36
N GLU A 326 2.65 -19.59 15.86
CA GLU A 326 2.70 -19.97 17.27
C GLU A 326 4.13 -20.36 17.70
N SER A 327 4.86 -21.02 16.80
CA SER A 327 6.28 -21.28 16.92
C SER A 327 6.94 -21.26 15.55
N LEU A 328 8.07 -20.59 15.45
CA LEU A 328 9.00 -20.66 14.33
C LEU A 328 10.38 -20.95 14.89
N GLU A 329 11.10 -21.90 14.29
CA GLU A 329 12.44 -22.28 14.73
C GLU A 329 13.43 -22.09 13.60
N GLN A 330 14.52 -21.38 13.88
CA GLN A 330 15.67 -21.24 13.00
C GLN A 330 15.32 -20.73 11.57
N VAL A 331 14.34 -19.85 11.46
CA VAL A 331 14.03 -19.22 10.17
C VAL A 331 15.14 -18.25 9.79
N PRO A 332 15.54 -18.17 8.51
CA PRO A 332 16.45 -17.12 8.07
C PRO A 332 15.86 -15.75 8.41
N ALA A 333 16.71 -14.86 8.90
CA ALA A 333 16.37 -13.49 9.21
C ALA A 333 17.44 -12.53 8.69
N ARG A 334 17.06 -11.26 8.51
CA ARG A 334 17.97 -10.22 8.03
C ARG A 334 17.54 -8.88 8.58
N PHE A 335 18.53 -8.13 9.02
CA PHE A 335 18.37 -6.75 9.42
C PHE A 335 18.92 -5.84 8.32
N ARG A 336 18.15 -4.81 7.97
CA ARG A 336 18.54 -3.77 7.01
C ARG A 336 18.38 -2.42 7.67
N LEU A 337 19.37 -1.56 7.48
CA LEU A 337 19.39 -0.20 7.97
C LEU A 337 19.51 0.75 6.78
N PHE A 338 18.77 1.87 6.85
CA PHE A 338 18.80 2.90 5.83
C PHE A 338 18.83 4.27 6.49
N ARG A 339 19.59 5.21 5.93
CA ARG A 339 19.66 6.58 6.46
C ARG A 339 18.58 7.44 5.81
N ARG A 340 17.93 8.27 6.63
CA ARG A 340 16.98 9.29 6.16
C ARG A 340 17.63 10.67 6.15
N ASP A 341 17.06 11.57 5.35
CA ASP A 341 17.58 12.95 5.19
C ASP A 341 17.54 13.76 6.49
N ASP A 342 16.62 13.41 7.41
CA ASP A 342 16.47 14.02 8.74
C ASP A 342 17.44 13.44 9.79
N GLY A 343 18.34 12.54 9.39
CA GLY A 343 19.32 11.90 10.28
C GLY A 343 18.76 10.75 11.12
N SER A 344 17.49 10.37 10.93
CA SER A 344 16.94 9.12 11.50
C SER A 344 17.41 7.88 10.72
N LEU A 345 17.34 6.73 11.38
CA LEU A 345 17.71 5.45 10.80
C LEU A 345 16.46 4.59 10.61
N HIS A 346 16.14 4.27 9.37
CA HIS A 346 15.12 3.29 9.05
C HIS A 346 15.66 1.89 9.29
N PHE A 347 14.91 1.06 9.99
CA PHE A 347 15.27 -0.29 10.38
C PHE A 347 14.22 -1.28 9.92
N VAL A 348 14.65 -2.27 9.15
CA VAL A 348 13.80 -3.32 8.60
C VAL A 348 14.31 -4.68 9.07
N ARG A 349 13.40 -5.46 9.66
CA ARG A 349 13.62 -6.87 10.01
C ARG A 349 12.81 -7.74 9.07
N GLU A 350 13.49 -8.63 8.35
CA GLU A 350 12.89 -9.58 7.42
C GLU A 350 13.03 -11.00 7.98
N PHE A 351 11.96 -11.79 7.86
CA PHE A 351 11.91 -13.21 8.23
C PHE A 351 11.40 -14.00 7.05
N TRP A 352 12.13 -15.03 6.64
CA TRP A 352 11.74 -15.90 5.54
C TRP A 352 11.04 -17.14 6.08
N CYS A 353 9.71 -17.11 6.08
CA CYS A 353 8.86 -18.20 6.55
C CYS A 353 8.27 -18.93 5.33
N ASP A 354 8.89 -20.03 4.90
CA ASP A 354 8.50 -20.87 3.75
C ASP A 354 8.06 -20.05 2.51
N GLU A 355 6.76 -19.88 2.31
CA GLU A 355 6.16 -19.20 1.15
C GLU A 355 6.02 -17.67 1.31
N ALA A 356 6.39 -17.10 2.45
CA ALA A 356 6.17 -15.68 2.72
C ALA A 356 7.30 -15.02 3.53
N VAL A 357 7.63 -13.77 3.15
CA VAL A 357 8.52 -12.91 3.93
C VAL A 357 7.69 -12.06 4.90
N ARG A 358 7.97 -12.18 6.21
CA ARG A 358 7.42 -11.27 7.23
C ARG A 358 8.37 -10.10 7.42
N VAL A 359 7.83 -8.89 7.49
CA VAL A 359 8.62 -7.67 7.57
C VAL A 359 8.14 -6.82 8.74
N PHE A 360 9.07 -6.34 9.56
CA PHE A 360 8.85 -5.31 10.57
C PHE A 360 9.66 -4.09 10.19
N ASP A 361 9.01 -2.94 10.17
CA ASP A 361 9.55 -1.70 9.59
C ASP A 361 9.31 -0.60 10.63
N SER A 362 10.40 -0.06 11.15
CA SER A 362 10.43 0.98 12.19
C SER A 362 11.60 1.94 11.94
N ASP A 363 11.52 3.16 12.50
CA ASP A 363 12.62 4.11 12.48
C ASP A 363 13.22 4.22 13.89
N PHE A 364 14.55 4.25 14.00
CA PHE A 364 15.25 4.65 15.21
C PHE A 364 15.58 6.13 15.16
N VAL A 365 15.14 6.87 16.17
CA VAL A 365 15.35 8.31 16.30
C VAL A 365 15.85 8.63 17.69
N VAL A 366 16.86 9.49 17.80
CA VAL A 366 17.27 10.08 19.08
C VAL A 366 16.56 11.41 19.27
N ARG A 367 15.83 11.57 20.37
CA ARG A 367 15.19 12.83 20.77
C ARG A 367 15.59 13.22 22.18
N TRP A 368 15.59 14.52 22.45
CA TRP A 368 15.75 15.04 23.81
C TRP A 368 14.39 14.95 24.53
N ILE A 369 14.32 14.12 25.57
CA ILE A 369 13.15 13.97 26.43
C ILE A 369 13.60 14.21 27.86
N ASP A 370 12.92 15.11 28.58
CA ASP A 370 13.27 15.47 29.96
C ASP A 370 14.75 15.86 30.12
N GLY A 371 15.31 16.56 29.12
CA GLY A 371 16.70 17.02 29.10
C GLY A 371 17.75 15.94 28.83
N GLN A 372 17.35 14.73 28.43
CA GLN A 372 18.26 13.61 28.15
C GLN A 372 18.07 13.07 26.71
N PRO A 373 19.16 12.73 25.99
CA PRO A 373 19.07 12.06 24.71
C PRO A 373 18.49 10.66 24.90
N THR A 374 17.37 10.40 24.22
CA THR A 374 16.59 9.17 24.39
C THR A 374 16.33 8.51 23.04
N LEU A 375 16.58 7.20 22.97
CA LEU A 375 16.28 6.39 21.79
C LEU A 375 14.77 6.11 21.70
N LEU A 376 14.19 6.35 20.53
CA LEU A 376 12.82 6.02 20.19
C LEU A 376 12.81 5.04 19.02
N GLU A 377 12.05 3.96 19.14
CA GLU A 377 11.61 3.16 17.99
C GLU A 377 10.25 3.67 17.52
N VAL A 378 10.19 4.21 16.31
CA VAL A 378 9.04 4.91 15.76
C VAL A 378 8.42 4.07 14.65
N PHE A 379 7.17 3.65 14.87
CA PHE A 379 6.33 3.04 13.85
C PHE A 379 5.49 4.15 13.21
N GLN A 380 6.09 4.87 12.25
CA GLN A 380 5.51 6.10 11.67
C GLN A 380 4.09 5.86 11.14
N GLN A 381 3.82 4.70 10.53
CA GLN A 381 2.51 4.35 9.99
C GLN A 381 1.43 4.15 11.06
N LEU A 382 1.82 3.69 12.25
CA LEU A 382 0.92 3.48 13.38
C LEU A 382 0.74 4.76 14.20
N GLY A 383 1.58 5.77 13.94
CA GLY A 383 1.74 6.92 14.82
C GLY A 383 2.20 6.49 16.21
N ILE A 384 2.91 5.36 16.32
CA ILE A 384 3.42 4.85 17.61
C ILE A 384 4.90 5.21 17.70
N ALA A 385 5.32 5.78 18.82
CA ALA A 385 6.73 5.86 19.17
C ALA A 385 6.95 5.18 20.53
N ALA A 386 7.90 4.26 20.59
CA ALA A 386 8.29 3.55 21.79
C ALA A 386 9.55 4.17 22.35
N GLN A 387 9.45 4.73 23.56
CA GLN A 387 10.60 5.21 24.31
C GLN A 387 11.37 4.04 24.88
N MET A 388 12.64 3.95 24.52
CA MET A 388 13.55 2.95 25.01
C MET A 388 14.43 3.52 26.11
N ARG A 389 14.60 2.73 27.17
CA ARG A 389 15.71 2.86 28.10
C ARG A 389 16.78 1.88 27.66
N THR A 390 17.96 2.43 27.36
CA THR A 390 19.11 1.68 26.87
C THR A 390 20.18 1.63 27.94
N GLU A 391 20.64 0.43 28.28
CA GLU A 391 21.63 0.19 29.33
C GLU A 391 22.68 -0.82 28.84
N VAL A 392 23.94 -0.62 29.22
CA VAL A 392 25.00 -1.61 29.02
C VAL A 392 24.95 -2.60 30.18
N LEU A 393 25.06 -3.88 29.87
CA LEU A 393 25.00 -4.98 30.82
C LEU A 393 26.40 -5.34 31.33
N ASP A 394 26.47 -6.02 32.47
CA ASP A 394 27.74 -6.41 33.12
C ASP A 394 28.64 -7.31 32.24
N ASP A 395 28.04 -8.06 31.32
CA ASP A 395 28.73 -8.93 30.35
C ASP A 395 29.12 -8.21 29.05
N GLY A 396 29.02 -6.87 29.02
CA GLY A 396 29.25 -6.06 27.82
C GLY A 396 28.09 -6.09 26.81
N GLY A 397 26.97 -6.72 27.15
CA GLY A 397 25.75 -6.68 26.35
C GLY A 397 25.02 -5.34 26.40
N VAL A 398 23.91 -5.23 25.67
CA VAL A 398 23.01 -4.06 25.67
C VAL A 398 21.58 -4.50 25.91
N SER A 399 20.90 -3.83 26.84
CA SER A 399 19.45 -3.94 27.04
C SER A 399 18.74 -2.71 26.50
N MET A 400 17.64 -2.93 25.78
CA MET A 400 16.70 -1.91 25.33
C MET A 400 15.30 -2.28 25.84
N THR A 401 14.86 -1.59 26.90
CA THR A 401 13.53 -1.78 27.48
C THR A 401 12.59 -0.66 27.04
N ILE A 402 11.40 -1.00 26.54
CA ILE A 402 10.35 -0.01 26.30
C ILE A 402 9.76 0.47 27.64
N VAL A 403 9.86 1.79 27.90
CA VAL A 403 9.42 2.41 29.16
C VAL A 403 8.19 3.31 29.03
N ARG A 404 7.91 3.81 27.82
CA ARG A 404 6.76 4.66 27.52
C ARG A 404 6.38 4.47 26.06
N LEU A 405 5.10 4.58 25.74
CA LEU A 405 4.60 4.61 24.38
C LEU A 405 4.00 5.99 24.11
N PHE A 406 4.09 6.46 22.89
CA PHE A 406 3.40 7.65 22.41
C PHE A 406 2.51 7.25 21.25
N ILE A 407 1.22 7.54 21.35
CA ILE A 407 0.26 7.35 20.25
C ILE A 407 -0.09 8.72 19.71
N ARG A 408 0.34 8.98 18.47
CA ARG A 408 0.20 10.27 17.78
C ARG A 408 0.73 11.44 18.61
N GLY A 409 1.87 11.22 19.27
CA GLY A 409 2.51 12.20 20.15
C GLY A 409 1.93 12.26 21.57
N VAL A 410 0.80 11.64 21.84
CA VAL A 410 0.22 11.59 23.18
C VAL A 410 0.88 10.48 24.00
N PRO A 411 1.50 10.78 25.15
CA PRO A 411 2.09 9.75 25.99
C PRO A 411 0.99 8.86 26.56
N VAL A 412 1.16 7.55 26.37
CA VAL A 412 0.34 6.52 27.00
C VAL A 412 1.24 5.66 27.88
N GLY A 413 0.74 5.26 29.04
CA GLY A 413 1.44 4.30 29.88
C GLY A 413 1.66 3.01 29.08
N VAL A 414 2.84 2.39 29.22
CA VAL A 414 2.99 1.00 28.79
C VAL A 414 1.96 0.22 29.59
N GLY A 415 1.08 -0.51 28.90
CA GLY A 415 0.03 -1.30 29.52
C GLY A 415 0.62 -2.39 30.43
N PRO A 416 -0.14 -3.45 30.75
CA PRO A 416 0.39 -4.53 31.59
C PRO A 416 1.47 -5.37 30.88
N ALA A 417 1.93 -4.99 29.69
CA ALA A 417 2.96 -5.68 28.93
C ALA A 417 4.24 -4.83 28.85
N ARG A 418 5.38 -5.47 29.02
CA ARG A 418 6.73 -4.89 28.89
C ARG A 418 7.45 -5.61 27.77
N VAL A 419 8.16 -4.85 26.94
CA VAL A 419 9.05 -5.41 25.91
C VAL A 419 10.48 -5.05 26.27
N CYS A 420 11.35 -6.06 26.29
CA CYS A 420 12.78 -5.93 26.51
C CYS A 420 13.52 -6.63 25.38
N PHE A 421 14.53 -5.98 24.81
CA PHE A 421 15.48 -6.61 23.90
C PHE A 421 16.86 -6.59 24.54
N GLU A 422 17.48 -7.76 24.68
CA GLU A 422 18.85 -7.89 25.17
C GLU A 422 19.72 -8.44 24.05
N THR A 423 20.85 -7.78 23.78
CA THR A 423 21.90 -8.26 22.88
C THR A 423 23.10 -8.62 23.73
N ARG A 424 23.53 -9.88 23.69
CA ARG A 424 24.64 -10.40 24.50
C ARG A 424 25.64 -11.18 23.64
N PRO A 425 26.93 -11.21 24.03
CA PRO A 425 27.89 -12.18 23.50
C PRO A 425 27.40 -13.62 23.76
N HIS A 426 27.56 -14.51 22.77
CA HIS A 426 27.16 -15.91 22.91
C HIS A 426 28.33 -16.88 22.81
N ALA A 427 29.10 -16.78 21.74
CA ALA A 427 30.31 -17.55 21.47
C ALA A 427 31.26 -16.71 20.61
N PRO A 428 32.53 -17.12 20.38
CA PRO A 428 33.44 -16.37 19.51
C PRO A 428 32.82 -16.10 18.13
N GLY A 429 32.67 -14.83 17.75
CA GLY A 429 32.04 -14.42 16.50
C GLY A 429 30.51 -14.58 16.44
N GLN A 430 29.86 -14.89 17.57
CA GLN A 430 28.42 -15.07 17.66
C GLN A 430 27.78 -14.19 18.75
N LEU A 431 26.62 -13.66 18.43
CA LEU A 431 25.80 -12.84 19.32
C LEU A 431 24.41 -13.43 19.43
N GLN A 432 23.81 -13.28 20.60
CA GLN A 432 22.42 -13.60 20.81
C GLN A 432 21.63 -12.31 21.06
N VAL A 433 20.54 -12.14 20.34
CA VAL A 433 19.56 -11.07 20.60
C VAL A 433 18.27 -11.73 21.07
N VAL A 434 17.81 -11.41 22.28
CA VAL A 434 16.57 -11.95 22.86
C VAL A 434 15.59 -10.81 23.11
N GLY A 435 14.47 -10.83 22.40
CA GLY A 435 13.32 -9.99 22.65
C GLY A 435 12.27 -10.74 23.46
N VAL A 436 11.88 -10.23 24.63
CA VAL A 436 10.84 -10.84 25.47
C VAL A 436 9.66 -9.89 25.62
N LEU A 437 8.46 -10.41 25.40
CA LEU A 437 7.21 -9.76 25.75
C LEU A 437 6.72 -10.34 27.09
N GLU A 438 6.82 -9.55 28.15
CA GLU A 438 6.48 -9.96 29.52
C GLU A 438 5.23 -9.26 30.03
N LEU A 439 4.50 -9.95 30.89
CA LEU A 439 3.36 -9.41 31.61
C LEU A 439 3.83 -8.75 32.91
N ALA A 440 3.88 -7.41 32.91
CA ALA A 440 4.27 -6.56 34.04
C ALA A 440 3.09 -5.68 34.52
N PRO A 441 2.05 -6.24 35.16
CA PRO A 441 0.88 -5.49 35.59
C PRO A 441 1.20 -4.61 36.79
N ARG A 442 0.88 -3.31 36.68
CA ARG A 442 1.16 -2.30 37.71
C ARG A 442 0.25 -2.38 38.94
N THR A 443 -0.95 -2.95 38.80
CA THR A 443 -1.94 -3.03 39.89
C THR A 443 -2.33 -4.48 40.21
N ALA A 444 -2.70 -4.72 41.48
CA ALA A 444 -3.12 -6.03 41.95
C ALA A 444 -4.39 -6.52 41.25
N SER A 445 -5.34 -5.62 40.95
CA SER A 445 -6.57 -5.93 40.22
C SER A 445 -6.31 -6.40 38.79
N VAL A 446 -5.44 -5.69 38.05
CA VAL A 446 -5.04 -6.09 36.69
C VAL A 446 -4.27 -7.42 36.74
N ARG A 447 -3.37 -7.61 37.71
CA ARG A 447 -2.67 -8.88 37.90
C ARG A 447 -3.64 -10.03 38.14
N TRP A 448 -4.67 -9.83 38.96
CA TRP A 448 -5.70 -10.83 39.23
C TRP A 448 -6.47 -11.20 37.97
N VAL A 449 -6.97 -10.21 37.22
CA VAL A 449 -7.71 -10.46 35.97
C VAL A 449 -6.84 -11.22 34.96
N LEU A 450 -5.63 -10.74 34.71
CA LEU A 450 -4.77 -11.33 33.69
C LEU A 450 -4.29 -12.74 34.06
N ARG A 451 -3.95 -12.99 35.33
CA ARG A 451 -3.43 -14.30 35.77
C ARG A 451 -4.51 -15.31 36.17
N ARG A 452 -5.59 -14.88 36.82
CA ARG A 452 -6.64 -15.79 37.34
C ARG A 452 -7.78 -15.99 36.36
N LEU A 453 -8.23 -14.93 35.69
CA LEU A 453 -9.36 -15.00 34.76
C LEU A 453 -8.90 -15.36 33.35
N LEU A 454 -7.87 -14.67 32.83
CA LEU A 454 -7.33 -14.92 31.48
C LEU A 454 -6.20 -15.97 31.43
N ARG A 455 -5.72 -16.43 32.59
CA ARG A 455 -4.65 -17.44 32.73
C ARG A 455 -3.39 -17.15 31.91
N LEU A 456 -3.06 -15.86 31.75
CA LEU A 456 -1.91 -15.46 30.96
C LEU A 456 -0.59 -15.79 31.69
N PRO A 457 0.39 -16.38 30.98
CA PRO A 457 1.73 -16.60 31.54
C PRO A 457 2.46 -15.27 31.77
N GLU A 458 3.52 -15.31 32.59
CA GLU A 458 4.38 -14.14 32.81
C GLU A 458 5.14 -13.75 31.54
N ARG A 459 5.56 -14.72 30.73
CA ARG A 459 6.13 -14.50 29.40
C ARG A 459 5.07 -14.78 28.35
N LEU A 460 4.66 -13.75 27.63
CA LEU A 460 3.62 -13.82 26.60
C LEU A 460 4.17 -14.29 25.24
N GLY A 461 5.44 -13.99 24.99
CA GLY A 461 6.16 -14.44 23.81
C GLY A 461 7.63 -14.04 23.86
N GLU A 462 8.42 -14.70 23.02
CA GLU A 462 9.86 -14.54 22.93
C GLU A 462 10.29 -14.60 21.46
N ILE A 463 11.25 -13.76 21.10
CA ILE A 463 11.97 -13.80 19.84
C ILE A 463 13.46 -13.89 20.11
N ARG A 464 14.14 -14.87 19.53
CA ARG A 464 15.58 -15.06 19.64
C ARG A 464 16.20 -14.91 18.28
N TYR A 465 17.30 -14.18 18.19
CA TYR A 465 18.16 -14.14 17.02
C TYR A 465 19.53 -14.68 17.41
N LEU A 466 20.07 -15.55 16.57
CA LEU A 466 21.48 -15.91 16.60
C LEU A 466 22.14 -15.21 15.42
N ALA A 467 23.04 -14.27 15.71
CA ALA A 467 23.81 -13.56 14.72
C ALA A 467 25.21 -14.14 14.66
N THR A 468 25.61 -14.64 13.48
CA THR A 468 26.97 -15.14 13.25
C THR A 468 27.70 -14.15 12.35
N ASP A 469 28.86 -13.72 12.78
CA ASP A 469 29.73 -12.86 11.99
C ASP A 469 30.20 -13.61 10.74
N SER A 470 29.81 -13.13 9.57
CA SER A 470 30.19 -13.73 8.28
C SER A 470 31.41 -13.06 7.64
N GLY A 471 32.05 -12.11 8.34
CA GLY A 471 33.12 -11.28 7.81
C GLY A 471 32.59 -10.19 6.85
N PRO A 472 33.46 -9.28 6.37
CA PRO A 472 33.06 -8.30 5.38
C PRO A 472 32.61 -8.99 4.08
N ARG A 473 31.38 -8.75 3.63
CA ARG A 473 30.97 -9.13 2.28
C ARG A 473 31.77 -8.30 1.30
N ILE A 474 32.69 -8.93 0.57
CA ILE A 474 33.29 -8.34 -0.63
C ILE A 474 32.15 -8.12 -1.62
N ALA A 475 31.91 -6.86 -1.94
CA ALA A 475 30.81 -6.41 -2.80
C ALA A 475 30.94 -6.93 -4.24
#